data_AF-A0A4Q4XAP3-F1
#
_entry.id   AF-A0A4Q4XAP3-F1
#
_cell.length_a   1.000
_cell.length_b   1.000
_cell.length_c   1.000
_cell.angle_alpha   90.00
_cell.angle_beta   90.00
_cell.angle_gamma   90.00
#
_symmetry.space_group_name_H-M   'P 1'
#
loop_
_entity.id
_entity.type
_entity.pdbx_description
1 polymer ?
#
loop_
_entity_poly.entity_id
_entity_poly.type
_entity_poly.pdbx_seq_one_letter_code
_entity_poly.pdbx_strand_id
1 'polypeptide(L)'
;MANSRYEYVKLFCAKYGFEKPNDRRALDLMNAAAKALVTELPEITIAYGVSDEYSFVFHKTCTLFDRRSSKLVSTIVSTFTAYYIHLWPSYLPDTPLSPPLPSFDGRAVCYPAVQNLRDYMSWRQVDCHINNLYNTTFWSLVLRDGMEAKDAEKFLAGTLAADKNEILFSKFGINYNNEAEIFRKGSVVFRDYELVEPGSHNAAETADKLAQPVQQSKKQDENDKKGRMKARVVVEHLDIIKDEFWDKRPWLLSNKPGKVPKQP
;
A
#
# COMPACT_ATOMS: atom_id res chain seq x y z
N MET A 1 -26.63 -1.13 -6.52
CA MET A 1 -25.91 -2.16 -5.74
C MET A 1 -24.44 -1.79 -5.47
N ALA A 2 -24.10 -0.52 -5.24
CA ALA A 2 -22.73 -0.08 -4.93
C ALA A 2 -22.50 0.20 -3.42
N ASN A 3 -23.56 0.27 -2.62
CA ASN A 3 -23.47 0.60 -1.19
C ASN A 3 -23.11 -0.59 -0.27
N SER A 4 -23.32 -1.84 -0.68
CA SER A 4 -23.18 -2.98 0.24
C SER A 4 -21.74 -3.22 0.70
N ARG A 5 -20.74 -2.89 -0.12
CA ARG A 5 -19.32 -3.09 0.23
C ARG A 5 -18.84 -2.07 1.27
N TYR A 6 -19.15 -0.79 1.08
CA TYR A 6 -18.81 0.26 2.06
C TYR A 6 -19.56 0.07 3.38
N GLU A 7 -20.78 -0.43 3.33
CA GLU A 7 -21.58 -0.73 4.51
C GLU A 7 -20.98 -1.90 5.31
N TYR A 8 -20.49 -2.95 4.63
CA TYR A 8 -19.75 -4.04 5.28
C TYR A 8 -18.50 -3.53 6.02
N VAL A 9 -17.67 -2.72 5.37
CA VAL A 9 -16.44 -2.17 5.99
C VAL A 9 -16.76 -1.30 7.20
N LYS A 10 -17.81 -0.46 7.11
CA LYS A 10 -18.28 0.36 8.25
C LYS A 10 -18.73 -0.50 9.43
N LEU A 11 -19.54 -1.53 9.17
CA LEU A 11 -20.01 -2.47 10.19
C LEU A 11 -18.85 -3.27 10.80
N PHE A 12 -17.89 -3.69 9.99
CA PHE A 12 -16.70 -4.40 10.46
C PHE A 12 -15.86 -3.51 11.38
N CYS A 13 -15.54 -2.28 10.96
CA CYS A 13 -14.81 -1.32 11.78
C CYS A 13 -15.51 -1.07 13.13
N ALA A 14 -16.83 -0.92 13.11
CA ALA A 14 -17.61 -0.70 14.33
C ALA A 14 -17.60 -1.94 15.25
N LYS A 15 -17.78 -3.14 14.67
CA LYS A 15 -17.77 -4.42 15.40
C LYS A 15 -16.48 -4.63 16.19
N TYR A 16 -15.34 -4.25 15.61
CA TYR A 16 -14.02 -4.43 16.23
C TYR A 16 -13.46 -3.15 16.87
N GLY A 17 -14.28 -2.10 17.01
CA GLY A 17 -13.92 -0.88 17.73
C GLY A 17 -12.70 -0.17 17.15
N PHE A 18 -12.63 -0.05 15.82
CA PHE A 18 -11.51 0.63 15.17
C PHE A 18 -11.51 2.13 15.47
N GLU A 19 -10.36 2.64 15.92
CA GLU A 19 -10.17 4.06 16.18
C GLU A 19 -10.39 4.92 14.93
N LYS A 20 -10.83 6.16 15.15
CA LYS A 20 -11.09 7.15 14.11
C LYS A 20 -10.22 8.39 14.33
N PRO A 21 -9.64 8.98 13.26
CA PRO A 21 -9.84 8.65 11.85
C PRO A 21 -9.13 7.37 11.38
N ASN A 22 -8.08 6.93 12.07
CA ASN A 22 -7.25 5.80 11.69
C ASN A 22 -7.02 4.88 12.89
N ASP A 23 -7.09 3.56 12.68
CA ASP A 23 -6.70 2.57 13.68
C ASP A 23 -5.31 2.00 13.35
N ARG A 24 -4.33 2.28 14.21
CA ARG A 24 -2.94 1.87 13.97
C ARG A 24 -2.79 0.35 13.95
N ARG A 25 -3.53 -0.38 14.81
CA ARG A 25 -3.46 -1.84 14.91
C ARG A 25 -3.95 -2.49 13.62
N ALA A 26 -5.04 -1.97 13.07
CA ALA A 26 -5.61 -2.46 11.81
C ALA A 26 -4.66 -2.24 10.63
N LEU A 27 -4.02 -1.06 10.53
CA LEU A 27 -3.06 -0.76 9.47
C LEU A 27 -1.78 -1.60 9.61
N ASP A 28 -1.26 -1.76 10.83
CA ASP A 28 -0.08 -2.59 11.07
C ASP A 28 -0.36 -4.07 10.74
N LEU A 29 -1.58 -4.57 11.00
CA LEU A 29 -2.02 -5.90 10.58
C LEU A 29 -2.07 -6.04 9.04
N MET A 30 -2.65 -5.07 8.32
CA MET A 30 -2.65 -5.05 6.86
C MET A 30 -1.22 -5.07 6.30
N ASN A 31 -0.32 -4.29 6.90
CA ASN A 31 1.08 -4.22 6.54
C ASN A 31 1.82 -5.54 6.79
N ALA A 32 1.53 -6.20 7.90
CA ALA A 32 2.13 -7.49 8.22
C ALA A 32 1.70 -8.59 7.24
N ALA A 33 0.42 -8.61 6.86
CA ALA A 33 -0.09 -9.51 5.83
C ALA A 33 0.54 -9.24 4.45
N ALA A 34 0.66 -7.97 4.06
CA ALA A 34 1.32 -7.58 2.81
C ALA A 34 2.81 -7.98 2.81
N LYS A 35 3.52 -7.74 3.93
CA LYS A 35 4.93 -8.11 4.09
C LYS A 35 5.14 -9.61 3.98
N ALA A 36 4.29 -10.41 4.63
CA ALA A 36 4.35 -11.87 4.54
C ALA A 36 4.14 -12.34 3.10
N LEU A 37 3.11 -11.81 2.42
CA LEU A 37 2.81 -12.12 1.02
C LEU A 37 3.96 -11.74 0.08
N VAL A 38 4.53 -10.54 0.22
CA VAL A 38 5.66 -10.08 -0.61
C VAL A 38 6.89 -10.95 -0.34
N THR A 39 7.09 -11.43 0.89
CA THR A 39 8.18 -12.35 1.24
C THR A 39 8.02 -13.70 0.53
N GLU A 40 6.81 -14.25 0.50
CA GLU A 40 6.49 -15.53 -0.12
C GLU A 40 6.54 -15.50 -1.66
N LEU A 41 6.17 -14.37 -2.27
CA LEU A 41 6.13 -14.19 -3.71
C LEU A 41 7.26 -13.25 -4.21
N PRO A 42 8.43 -13.79 -4.59
CA PRO A 42 9.57 -13.01 -5.07
C PRO A 42 9.38 -12.32 -6.42
N GLU A 43 8.27 -12.59 -7.10
CA GLU A 43 7.86 -11.93 -8.34
C GLU A 43 7.22 -10.55 -8.10
N ILE A 44 6.84 -10.23 -6.86
CA ILE A 44 6.31 -8.92 -6.48
C ILE A 44 7.47 -7.94 -6.25
N THR A 45 7.48 -6.82 -6.95
CA THR A 45 8.56 -5.82 -6.87
C THR A 45 8.28 -4.76 -5.80
N ILE A 46 7.03 -4.31 -5.73
CA ILE A 46 6.55 -3.30 -4.78
C ILE A 46 5.08 -3.58 -4.47
N ALA A 47 4.68 -3.29 -3.24
CA ALA A 47 3.28 -3.17 -2.85
C ALA A 47 3.01 -1.85 -2.15
N TYR A 48 1.79 -1.36 -2.26
CA TYR A 48 1.35 -0.11 -1.63
C TYR A 48 0.00 -0.30 -0.96
N GLY A 49 -0.13 0.11 0.30
CA GLY A 49 -1.33 -0.05 1.10
C GLY A 49 -1.84 1.27 1.69
N VAL A 50 -3.15 1.43 1.68
CA VAL A 50 -3.86 2.56 2.30
C VAL A 50 -5.25 2.09 2.75
N SER A 51 -5.68 2.51 3.95
CA SER A 51 -6.99 2.12 4.50
C SER A 51 -7.15 0.59 4.53
N ASP A 52 -8.14 0.07 3.80
CA ASP A 52 -8.51 -1.33 3.65
C ASP A 52 -8.05 -1.92 2.31
N GLU A 53 -7.21 -1.21 1.57
CA GLU A 53 -6.74 -1.58 0.23
C GLU A 53 -5.23 -1.83 0.18
N TYR A 54 -4.82 -2.77 -0.67
CA TYR A 54 -3.42 -3.03 -1.01
C TYR A 54 -3.25 -3.34 -2.51
N SER A 55 -2.26 -2.73 -3.13
CA SER A 55 -1.86 -2.94 -4.52
C SER A 55 -0.54 -3.71 -4.57
N PHE A 56 -0.47 -4.80 -5.33
CA PHE A 56 0.75 -5.62 -5.50
C PHE A 56 1.20 -5.57 -6.95
N VAL A 57 2.46 -5.16 -7.18
CA VAL A 57 3.03 -5.05 -8.54
C VAL A 57 3.89 -6.25 -8.84
N PHE A 58 3.49 -6.99 -9.87
CA PHE A 58 4.36 -7.97 -10.50
C PHE A 58 5.19 -7.30 -11.58
N HIS A 59 6.47 -7.65 -11.66
CA HIS A 59 7.28 -7.17 -12.77
C HIS A 59 6.70 -7.63 -14.12
N LYS A 60 6.88 -6.83 -15.17
CA LYS A 60 6.34 -7.13 -16.51
C LYS A 60 6.81 -8.46 -17.08
N THR A 61 8.00 -8.94 -16.70
CA THR A 61 8.55 -10.23 -17.14
C THR A 61 8.10 -11.42 -16.27
N CYS A 62 7.20 -11.22 -15.31
CA CYS A 62 6.66 -12.28 -14.47
C CYS A 62 6.04 -13.41 -15.32
N THR A 63 6.38 -14.66 -15.02
CA THR A 63 5.83 -15.85 -15.68
C THR A 63 4.96 -16.69 -14.72
N LEU A 64 4.73 -16.21 -13.50
CA LEU A 64 3.96 -16.92 -12.48
C LEU A 64 2.56 -17.28 -13.01
N PHE A 65 2.19 -18.55 -12.88
CA PHE A 65 0.92 -19.12 -13.34
C PHE A 65 0.58 -18.82 -14.81
N ASP A 66 1.59 -18.75 -15.68
CA ASP A 66 1.44 -18.40 -17.10
C ASP A 66 0.70 -17.06 -17.29
N ARG A 67 0.85 -16.15 -16.32
CA ARG A 67 0.21 -14.83 -16.29
C ARG A 67 -1.33 -14.88 -16.32
N ARG A 68 -1.92 -16.01 -15.92
CA ARG A 68 -3.38 -16.15 -15.81
C ARG A 68 -3.90 -15.25 -14.71
N SER A 69 -4.60 -14.18 -15.11
CA SER A 69 -5.19 -13.19 -14.21
C SER A 69 -5.98 -13.82 -13.05
N SER A 70 -6.83 -14.82 -13.34
CA SER A 70 -7.61 -15.50 -12.30
C SER A 70 -6.75 -16.21 -11.25
N LYS A 71 -5.61 -16.79 -11.64
CA LYS A 71 -4.67 -17.44 -10.71
C LYS A 71 -3.89 -16.42 -9.89
N LEU A 72 -3.43 -15.33 -10.51
CA LEU A 72 -2.76 -14.25 -9.80
C LEU A 72 -3.68 -13.63 -8.75
N VAL A 73 -4.89 -13.22 -9.15
CA VAL A 73 -5.86 -12.58 -8.24
C VAL A 73 -6.26 -13.51 -7.11
N SER A 74 -6.66 -14.75 -7.40
CA SER A 74 -7.08 -15.70 -6.35
C SER A 74 -5.95 -16.04 -5.39
N THR A 75 -4.71 -16.17 -5.87
CA THR A 75 -3.55 -16.44 -5.01
C THR A 75 -3.27 -15.25 -4.09
N ILE A 76 -3.26 -14.03 -4.61
CA ILE A 76 -3.05 -12.82 -3.80
C ILE A 76 -4.14 -12.69 -2.74
N VAL A 77 -5.41 -12.75 -3.14
CA VAL A 77 -6.54 -12.57 -2.23
C VAL A 77 -6.58 -13.64 -1.15
N SER A 78 -6.43 -14.92 -1.51
CA SER A 78 -6.47 -16.02 -0.54
C SER A 78 -5.30 -15.96 0.45
N THR A 79 -4.09 -15.71 -0.05
CA THR A 79 -2.88 -15.62 0.78
C THR A 79 -2.94 -14.42 1.71
N PHE A 80 -3.35 -13.25 1.21
CA PHE A 80 -3.49 -12.05 2.02
C PHE A 80 -4.55 -12.23 3.11
N THR A 81 -5.71 -12.78 2.76
CA THR A 81 -6.79 -13.08 3.72
C THR A 81 -6.31 -14.06 4.80
N ALA A 82 -5.60 -15.11 4.40
CA ALA A 82 -5.07 -16.11 5.34
C ALA A 82 -4.07 -15.48 6.32
N TYR A 83 -3.12 -14.67 5.85
CA TYR A 83 -2.20 -13.94 6.73
C TYR A 83 -2.92 -12.92 7.61
N TYR A 84 -3.91 -12.19 7.09
CA TYR A 84 -4.69 -11.24 7.87
C TYR A 84 -5.39 -11.92 9.06
N ILE A 85 -6.04 -13.07 8.81
CA ILE A 85 -6.70 -13.86 9.87
C ILE A 85 -5.68 -14.46 10.84
N HIS A 86 -4.59 -15.03 10.31
CA HIS A 86 -3.55 -15.67 11.11
C HIS A 86 -2.86 -14.68 12.06
N LEU A 87 -2.56 -13.48 11.57
CA LEU A 87 -1.84 -12.45 12.31
C LEU A 87 -2.76 -11.61 13.19
N TRP A 88 -4.08 -11.65 12.99
CA TRP A 88 -5.05 -10.85 13.76
C TRP A 88 -4.81 -10.86 15.28
N PRO A 89 -4.62 -12.03 15.95
CA PRO A 89 -4.43 -12.05 17.41
C PRO A 89 -3.16 -11.34 17.88
N SER A 90 -2.18 -11.12 17.00
CA SER A 90 -0.94 -10.39 17.33
C SER A 90 -1.12 -8.87 17.35
N TYR A 91 -2.15 -8.35 16.67
CA TYR A 91 -2.41 -6.91 16.53
C TYR A 91 -3.68 -6.47 17.27
N LEU A 92 -4.67 -7.36 17.36
CA LEU A 92 -5.95 -7.14 18.02
C LEU A 92 -6.25 -8.29 19.02
N PRO A 93 -5.42 -8.45 20.07
CA PRO A 93 -5.53 -9.59 21.00
C PRO A 93 -6.85 -9.61 21.77
N ASP A 94 -7.39 -8.43 22.12
CA ASP A 94 -8.58 -8.29 22.96
C ASP A 94 -9.90 -8.39 22.18
N THR A 95 -9.84 -8.44 20.85
CA THR A 95 -11.03 -8.50 19.98
C THR A 95 -10.94 -9.69 19.03
N PRO A 96 -11.18 -10.93 19.49
CA PRO A 96 -11.11 -12.11 18.64
C PRO A 96 -12.04 -12.03 17.43
N LEU A 97 -11.57 -12.52 16.28
CA LEU A 97 -12.39 -12.60 15.07
C LEU A 97 -13.62 -13.48 15.31
N SER A 98 -14.76 -13.02 14.82
CA SER A 98 -15.99 -13.80 14.78
C SER A 98 -16.71 -13.60 13.43
N PRO A 99 -17.51 -14.59 12.98
CA PRO A 99 -18.24 -14.48 11.71
C PRO A 99 -19.10 -13.20 11.59
N PRO A 100 -19.27 -12.65 10.37
CA PRO A 100 -18.54 -13.01 9.16
C PRO A 100 -17.05 -12.65 9.28
N LEU A 101 -16.19 -13.56 8.81
CA LEU A 101 -14.74 -13.35 8.82
C LEU A 101 -14.35 -12.28 7.78
N PRO A 102 -13.22 -11.58 7.98
CA PRO A 102 -12.71 -10.64 6.99
C PRO A 102 -12.44 -11.36 5.68
N SER A 103 -12.77 -10.69 4.58
CA SER A 103 -12.51 -11.15 3.23
C SER A 103 -12.13 -9.97 2.37
N PHE A 104 -11.28 -10.22 1.38
CA PHE A 104 -10.83 -9.21 0.44
C PHE A 104 -11.31 -9.58 -0.96
N ASP A 105 -11.58 -8.57 -1.77
CA ASP A 105 -11.69 -8.76 -3.21
C ASP A 105 -10.35 -8.47 -3.89
N GLY A 106 -10.29 -8.74 -5.19
CA GLY A 106 -9.11 -8.41 -5.96
C GLY A 106 -9.44 -8.26 -7.44
N ARG A 107 -8.62 -7.48 -8.12
CA ARG A 107 -8.64 -7.30 -9.57
C ARG A 107 -7.22 -7.23 -10.09
N ALA A 108 -7.00 -7.66 -11.32
CA ALA A 108 -5.74 -7.45 -12.03
C ALA A 108 -5.91 -6.34 -13.06
N VAL A 109 -4.94 -5.43 -13.12
CA VAL A 109 -4.86 -4.34 -14.11
C VAL A 109 -3.48 -4.40 -14.76
N CYS A 110 -3.44 -4.29 -16.07
CA CYS A 110 -2.19 -4.31 -16.83
C CYS A 110 -1.80 -2.88 -17.23
N TYR A 111 -0.59 -2.48 -16.88
CA TYR A 111 0.01 -1.22 -17.30
C TYR A 111 1.07 -1.48 -18.38
N PRO A 112 0.93 -0.91 -19.59
CA PRO A 112 1.83 -1.22 -20.69
C PRO A 112 3.20 -0.54 -20.57
N ALA A 113 3.28 0.58 -19.84
CA ALA A 113 4.51 1.32 -19.59
C ALA A 113 4.72 1.61 -18.10
N VAL A 114 5.98 1.83 -17.72
CA VAL A 114 6.39 2.23 -16.37
C VAL A 114 5.69 3.52 -15.96
N GLN A 115 5.53 4.48 -16.88
CA GLN A 115 4.82 5.72 -16.57
C GLN A 115 3.39 5.46 -16.09
N ASN A 116 2.64 4.57 -16.73
CA ASN A 116 1.26 4.26 -16.29
C ASN A 116 1.22 3.60 -14.92
N LEU A 117 2.21 2.76 -14.60
CA LEU A 117 2.37 2.18 -13.27
C LEU A 117 2.66 3.27 -12.22
N ARG A 118 3.58 4.19 -12.52
CA ARG A 118 3.92 5.30 -11.63
C ARG A 118 2.73 6.25 -11.43
N ASP A 119 1.98 6.56 -12.49
CA ASP A 119 0.75 7.36 -12.40
C ASP A 119 -0.29 6.68 -11.50
N TYR A 120 -0.47 5.37 -11.62
CA TYR A 120 -1.37 4.61 -10.75
C TYR A 120 -0.93 4.67 -9.27
N MET A 121 0.36 4.48 -9.00
CA MET A 121 0.91 4.55 -7.64
C MET A 121 0.76 5.95 -7.04
N SER A 122 1.09 6.98 -7.84
CA SER A 122 0.91 8.38 -7.46
C SER A 122 -0.54 8.71 -7.18
N TRP A 123 -1.46 8.27 -8.05
CA TRP A 123 -2.89 8.46 -7.85
C TRP A 123 -3.35 7.85 -6.51
N ARG A 124 -2.89 6.64 -6.19
CA ARG A 124 -3.25 5.96 -4.94
C ARG A 124 -2.69 6.67 -3.71
N GLN A 125 -1.50 7.26 -3.78
CA GLN A 125 -0.92 8.03 -2.69
C GLN A 125 -1.54 9.42 -2.53
N VAL A 126 -1.88 10.09 -3.64
CA VAL A 126 -2.62 11.36 -3.59
C VAL A 126 -4.00 11.16 -2.97
N ASP A 127 -4.71 10.09 -3.34
CA ASP A 127 -6.01 9.75 -2.76
C ASP A 127 -5.91 9.44 -1.25
N CYS A 128 -4.84 8.75 -0.83
CA CYS A 128 -4.53 8.56 0.59
C CYS A 128 -4.43 9.90 1.34
N HIS A 129 -3.66 10.85 0.80
CA HIS A 129 -3.48 12.16 1.41
C HIS A 129 -4.79 12.94 1.53
N ILE A 130 -5.59 12.97 0.46
CA ILE A 130 -6.88 13.67 0.41
C ILE A 130 -7.85 13.06 1.42
N ASN A 131 -8.01 11.73 1.41
CA ASN A 131 -8.93 11.04 2.30
C ASN A 131 -8.51 11.16 3.76
N ASN A 132 -7.21 11.05 4.08
CA ASN A 132 -6.74 11.19 5.44
C ASN A 132 -6.94 12.61 5.99
N LEU A 133 -6.66 13.65 5.20
CA LEU A 133 -6.90 15.04 5.61
C LEU A 133 -8.38 15.30 5.85
N TYR A 134 -9.24 14.82 4.95
CA TYR A 134 -10.70 14.91 5.12
C TYR A 134 -11.15 14.18 6.40
N ASN A 135 -10.78 12.91 6.56
CA ASN A 135 -11.20 12.09 7.70
C ASN A 135 -10.69 12.64 9.04
N THR A 136 -9.45 13.13 9.08
CA THR A 136 -8.89 13.74 10.31
C THR A 136 -9.68 14.97 10.72
N THR A 137 -10.03 15.82 9.75
CA THR A 137 -10.85 17.02 10.00
C THR A 137 -12.27 16.62 10.42
N PHE A 138 -12.89 15.70 9.68
CA PHE A 138 -14.24 15.21 9.93
C PHE A 138 -14.38 14.61 11.33
N TRP A 139 -13.50 13.68 11.71
CA TRP A 139 -13.58 13.04 13.01
C TRP A 139 -13.17 13.96 14.15
N SER A 140 -12.34 14.98 13.91
CA SER A 140 -12.09 16.03 14.90
C SER A 140 -13.36 16.84 15.19
N LEU A 141 -14.14 17.20 14.15
CA LEU A 141 -15.44 17.85 14.32
C LEU A 141 -16.43 16.96 15.07
N VAL A 142 -16.53 15.67 14.72
CA VAL A 142 -17.49 14.78 15.36
C VAL A 142 -17.11 14.48 16.81
N LEU A 143 -15.85 14.13 17.08
CA LEU A 143 -15.43 13.60 18.38
C LEU A 143 -15.01 14.68 19.38
N ARG A 144 -14.45 15.81 18.90
CA ARG A 144 -13.95 16.87 19.79
C ARG A 144 -14.90 18.07 19.89
N ASP A 145 -15.62 18.38 18.81
CA ASP A 145 -16.60 19.48 18.79
C ASP A 145 -18.04 19.00 19.04
N GLY A 146 -18.27 17.68 19.06
CA GLY A 146 -19.59 17.09 19.28
C GLY A 146 -20.56 17.28 18.12
N MET A 147 -20.06 17.64 16.93
CA MET A 147 -20.87 17.86 15.73
C MET A 147 -21.49 16.54 15.25
N GLU A 148 -22.75 16.56 14.83
CA GLU A 148 -23.33 15.38 14.18
C GLU A 148 -22.62 15.08 12.85
N ALA A 149 -22.52 13.80 12.51
CA ALA A 149 -21.82 13.35 11.29
C ALA A 149 -22.34 14.03 10.01
N LYS A 150 -23.66 14.24 9.90
CA LYS A 150 -24.28 14.89 8.74
C LYS A 150 -23.91 16.37 8.65
N ASP A 151 -23.83 17.05 9.79
CA ASP A 151 -23.47 18.47 9.85
C ASP A 151 -21.99 18.66 9.58
N ALA A 152 -21.13 17.75 10.06
CA ALA A 152 -19.70 17.75 9.74
C ALA A 152 -19.46 17.54 8.23
N GLU A 153 -20.19 16.63 7.60
CA GLU A 153 -20.11 16.41 6.14
C GLU A 153 -20.52 17.68 5.37
N LYS A 154 -21.65 18.30 5.77
CA LYS A 154 -22.14 19.54 5.15
C LYS A 154 -21.18 20.72 5.38
N PHE A 155 -20.58 20.82 6.56
CA PHE A 155 -19.61 21.86 6.90
C PHE A 155 -18.33 21.74 6.06
N LEU A 156 -17.87 20.52 5.80
CA LEU A 156 -16.69 20.27 4.98
C LEU A 156 -16.97 20.30 3.47
N ALA A 157 -18.24 20.35 3.05
CA ALA A 157 -18.61 20.40 1.64
C ALA A 157 -18.07 21.69 0.99
N GLY A 158 -17.39 21.54 -0.14
CA GLY A 158 -16.80 22.66 -0.89
C GLY A 158 -15.48 23.20 -0.33
N THR A 159 -15.04 22.74 0.84
CA THR A 159 -13.75 23.17 1.42
C THR A 159 -12.58 22.62 0.63
N LEU A 160 -11.49 23.39 0.54
CA LEU A 160 -10.22 22.99 -0.05
C LEU A 160 -9.30 22.34 0.98
N ALA A 161 -8.08 21.96 0.57
CA ALA A 161 -7.10 21.39 1.48
C ALA A 161 -6.58 22.42 2.50
N ALA A 162 -6.40 23.68 2.08
CA ALA A 162 -5.95 24.76 2.96
C ALA A 162 -6.96 25.00 4.09
N ASP A 163 -8.26 25.10 3.76
CA ASP A 163 -9.34 25.30 4.73
C ASP A 163 -9.37 24.18 5.79
N LYS A 164 -9.19 22.92 5.39
CA LYS A 164 -9.15 21.77 6.32
C LYS A 164 -7.95 21.85 7.27
N ASN A 165 -6.77 22.24 6.75
CA ASN A 165 -5.60 22.45 7.59
C ASN A 165 -5.83 23.60 8.58
N GLU A 166 -6.45 24.69 8.15
CA GLU A 166 -6.80 25.81 9.02
C GLU A 166 -7.82 25.40 10.10
N ILE A 167 -8.86 24.64 9.74
CA ILE A 167 -9.83 24.09 10.70
C ILE A 167 -9.11 23.23 11.76
N LEU A 168 -8.24 22.31 11.32
CA LEU A 168 -7.46 21.45 12.21
C LEU A 168 -6.57 22.25 13.17
N PHE A 169 -5.87 23.24 12.65
CA PHE A 169 -4.93 24.04 13.43
C PHE A 169 -5.66 24.98 14.40
N SER A 170 -6.55 25.83 13.87
CA SER A 170 -7.19 26.91 14.62
C SER A 170 -8.19 26.40 15.66
N LYS A 171 -8.96 25.35 15.33
CA LYS A 171 -10.03 24.85 16.21
C LYS A 171 -9.56 23.73 17.14
N PHE A 172 -8.64 22.88 16.67
CA PHE A 172 -8.24 21.67 17.41
C PHE A 172 -6.77 21.64 17.83
N GLY A 173 -5.97 22.66 17.45
CA GLY A 173 -4.54 22.69 17.72
C GLY A 173 -3.76 21.58 17.00
N ILE A 174 -4.32 20.98 15.96
CA ILE A 174 -3.71 19.86 15.22
C ILE A 174 -2.93 20.43 14.03
N ASN A 175 -1.61 20.24 14.04
CA ASN A 175 -0.80 20.42 12.84
C ASN A 175 -0.79 19.11 12.04
N TYR A 176 -1.53 19.06 10.93
CA TYR A 176 -1.64 17.86 10.10
C TYR A 176 -0.28 17.33 9.62
N ASN A 177 0.72 18.19 9.40
CA ASN A 177 2.05 17.74 8.97
C ASN A 177 2.79 16.90 10.03
N ASN A 178 2.35 16.97 11.29
CA ASN A 178 2.88 16.17 12.40
C ASN A 178 2.13 14.85 12.59
N GLU A 179 1.04 14.61 11.85
CA GLU A 179 0.39 13.29 11.85
C GLU A 179 1.36 12.21 11.36
N ALA A 180 1.16 10.99 11.87
CA ALA A 180 2.04 9.87 11.55
C ALA A 180 2.13 9.63 10.04
N GLU A 181 3.33 9.35 9.54
CA GLU A 181 3.56 9.20 8.10
C GLU A 181 2.72 8.06 7.48
N ILE A 182 2.49 6.98 8.24
CA ILE A 182 1.60 5.88 7.84
C ILE A 182 0.19 6.35 7.47
N PHE A 183 -0.35 7.35 8.17
CA PHE A 183 -1.69 7.90 7.88
C PHE A 183 -1.66 8.84 6.69
N ARG A 184 -0.58 9.62 6.52
CA ARG A 184 -0.47 10.64 5.48
C ARG A 184 0.00 10.12 4.12
N LYS A 185 0.81 9.07 4.12
CA LYS A 185 1.53 8.55 2.95
C LYS A 185 1.20 7.10 2.63
N GLY A 186 0.47 6.40 3.51
CA GLY A 186 0.24 4.97 3.38
C GLY A 186 1.50 4.15 3.69
N SER A 187 1.51 2.90 3.23
CA SER A 187 2.60 1.95 3.50
C SER A 187 3.12 1.34 2.20
N VAL A 188 4.44 1.39 2.01
CA VAL A 188 5.12 0.86 0.84
C VAL A 188 5.93 -0.35 1.27
N VAL A 189 5.70 -1.50 0.63
CA VAL A 189 6.36 -2.76 0.93
C VAL A 189 7.24 -3.16 -0.24
N PHE A 190 8.53 -3.34 0.01
CA PHE A 190 9.48 -3.72 -1.03
C PHE A 190 10.69 -4.46 -0.45
N ARG A 191 11.49 -5.04 -1.33
CA ARG A 191 12.77 -5.67 -0.98
C ARG A 191 13.86 -4.63 -0.88
N ASP A 192 14.53 -4.61 0.27
CA ASP A 192 15.54 -3.64 0.61
C ASP A 192 16.91 -4.02 0.05
N TYR A 193 17.49 -3.10 -0.71
CA TYR A 193 18.82 -3.18 -1.30
C TYR A 193 19.51 -1.82 -1.10
N GLU A 194 20.84 -1.79 -1.23
CA GLU A 194 21.61 -0.53 -1.17
C GLU A 194 21.07 0.47 -2.19
N LEU A 195 20.71 1.67 -1.72
CA LEU A 195 20.28 2.76 -2.59
C LEU A 195 21.40 3.10 -3.57
N VAL A 196 21.01 3.52 -4.77
CA VAL A 196 21.95 3.94 -5.82
C VAL A 196 21.83 5.44 -6.07
N GLU A 197 22.87 6.03 -6.65
CA GLU A 197 22.84 7.43 -7.08
C GLU A 197 21.80 7.63 -8.20
N PRO A 198 20.93 8.66 -8.11
CA PRO A 198 20.00 9.01 -9.18
C PRO A 198 20.71 9.23 -10.52
N GLY A 199 20.10 8.79 -11.63
CA GLY A 199 20.67 8.94 -12.98
C GLY A 199 21.81 7.96 -13.32
N SER A 200 22.24 7.10 -12.40
CA SER A 200 23.24 6.05 -12.67
C SER A 200 22.73 4.88 -13.53
N HIS A 201 21.43 4.87 -13.84
CA HIS A 201 20.74 3.77 -14.52
C HIS A 201 19.49 4.27 -15.24
N ASN A 202 19.09 3.55 -16.30
CA ASN A 202 17.88 3.83 -17.06
C ASN A 202 16.86 2.69 -16.89
N ALA A 203 16.54 2.36 -15.64
CA ALA A 203 15.70 1.20 -15.31
C ALA A 203 14.30 1.32 -15.92
N ALA A 204 13.70 2.50 -15.87
CA ALA A 204 12.39 2.78 -16.48
C ALA A 204 12.42 2.58 -18.01
N GLU A 205 13.34 3.23 -18.73
CA GLU A 205 13.44 3.07 -20.18
C GLU A 205 13.73 1.63 -20.61
N THR A 206 14.61 0.94 -19.86
CA THR A 206 14.89 -0.48 -20.11
C THR A 206 13.62 -1.30 -19.90
N ALA A 207 12.89 -1.01 -18.82
CA ALA A 207 11.62 -1.62 -18.50
C ALA A 207 10.44 -1.14 -19.37
N ASP A 208 10.63 -0.22 -20.31
CA ASP A 208 9.64 0.08 -21.36
C ASP A 208 10.04 -0.57 -22.69
N LYS A 209 11.34 -0.59 -23.01
CA LYS A 209 11.86 -1.20 -24.25
C LYS A 209 11.66 -2.71 -24.33
N LEU A 210 11.51 -3.44 -23.22
CA LEU A 210 11.25 -4.88 -23.30
C LEU A 210 9.81 -5.16 -23.75
N ALA A 211 9.65 -5.48 -25.04
CA ALA A 211 8.40 -5.98 -25.61
C ALA A 211 8.11 -7.44 -25.22
N GLN A 212 9.14 -8.21 -24.86
CA GLN A 212 9.05 -9.61 -24.39
C GLN A 212 9.99 -9.83 -23.20
N PRO A 213 9.73 -10.85 -22.34
CA PRO A 213 10.69 -11.23 -21.31
C PRO A 213 12.07 -11.48 -21.92
N VAL A 214 13.12 -10.87 -21.37
CA VAL A 214 14.50 -11.17 -21.79
C VAL A 214 14.74 -12.65 -21.60
N GLN A 215 15.19 -13.36 -22.64
CA GLN A 215 15.73 -14.71 -22.48
C GLN A 215 17.04 -14.62 -21.69
N GLN A 216 16.94 -14.71 -20.38
CA GLN A 216 18.08 -14.94 -19.52
C GLN A 216 18.37 -16.44 -19.46
N SER A 217 19.60 -16.81 -19.10
CA SER A 217 19.89 -18.20 -18.83
C SER A 217 19.09 -18.66 -17.60
N LYS A 218 18.59 -19.90 -17.60
CA LYS A 218 17.88 -20.49 -16.44
C LYS A 218 18.67 -20.32 -15.13
N LYS A 219 19.99 -20.43 -15.21
CA LYS A 219 20.89 -20.23 -14.07
C LYS A 219 20.84 -18.81 -13.52
N GLN A 220 20.76 -17.80 -14.39
CA GLN A 220 20.66 -16.41 -13.99
C GLN A 220 19.29 -16.11 -13.36
N ASP A 221 18.20 -16.59 -13.95
CA ASP A 221 16.85 -16.44 -13.39
C ASP A 221 16.73 -17.05 -11.99
N GLU A 222 17.30 -18.25 -11.79
CA GLU A 222 17.33 -18.91 -10.49
C GLU A 222 18.18 -18.14 -9.47
N ASN A 223 19.33 -17.61 -9.88
CA ASN A 223 20.18 -16.79 -9.01
C ASN A 223 19.47 -15.50 -8.59
N ASP A 224 18.84 -14.81 -9.53
CA ASP A 224 18.10 -13.58 -9.27
C ASP A 224 16.90 -13.85 -8.36
N LYS A 225 16.18 -14.97 -8.59
CA LYS A 225 15.09 -15.41 -7.71
C LYS A 225 15.60 -15.70 -6.28
N LYS A 226 16.70 -16.43 -6.14
CA LYS A 226 17.33 -16.67 -4.83
C LYS A 226 17.79 -15.38 -4.16
N GLY A 227 18.31 -14.42 -4.92
CA GLY A 227 18.66 -13.09 -4.43
C GLY A 227 17.44 -12.35 -3.87
N ARG A 228 16.33 -12.32 -4.62
CA ARG A 228 15.07 -11.73 -4.16
C ARG A 228 14.48 -12.43 -2.94
N MET A 229 14.58 -13.76 -2.84
CA MET A 229 14.09 -14.50 -1.68
C MET A 229 14.91 -14.25 -0.41
N LYS A 230 16.21 -13.96 -0.53
CA LYS A 230 17.10 -13.64 0.60
C LYS A 230 17.02 -12.19 1.05
N ALA A 231 16.55 -11.30 0.19
CA ALA A 231 16.45 -9.88 0.50
C ALA A 231 15.43 -9.63 1.61
N ARG A 232 15.77 -8.71 2.53
CA ARG A 232 14.87 -8.27 3.59
C ARG A 232 13.69 -7.52 2.97
N VAL A 233 12.48 -7.90 3.32
CA VAL A 233 11.27 -7.13 2.98
C VAL A 233 11.03 -6.10 4.07
N VAL A 234 10.91 -4.83 3.69
CA VAL A 234 10.66 -3.69 4.59
C VAL A 234 9.27 -3.10 4.32
N VAL A 235 8.73 -2.43 5.33
CA VAL A 235 7.52 -1.62 5.24
C VAL A 235 7.93 -0.20 5.61
N GLU A 236 7.75 0.74 4.70
CA GLU A 236 8.19 2.13 4.86
C GLU A 236 7.04 3.09 4.52
N HIS A 237 7.12 4.34 5.00
CA HIS A 237 6.09 5.37 4.79
C HIS A 237 6.64 6.54 3.98
N LEU A 238 6.98 6.27 2.72
CA LEU A 238 7.73 7.18 1.83
C LEU A 238 6.83 7.84 0.80
N ASP A 239 7.25 9.01 0.30
CA ASP A 239 6.69 9.62 -0.91
C ASP A 239 7.13 8.80 -2.13
N ILE A 240 6.17 8.21 -2.85
CA ILE A 240 6.39 7.41 -4.06
C ILE A 240 5.98 8.15 -5.33
N ILE A 241 5.56 9.41 -5.22
CA ILE A 241 5.17 10.27 -6.35
C ILE A 241 6.43 10.77 -7.06
N LYS A 242 7.41 11.26 -6.28
CA LYS A 242 8.64 11.86 -6.80
C LYS A 242 9.59 10.85 -7.46
N ASP A 243 10.31 11.30 -8.49
CA ASP A 243 11.32 10.50 -9.20
C ASP A 243 12.40 9.93 -8.27
N GLU A 244 12.82 10.70 -7.27
CA GLU A 244 13.87 10.31 -6.32
C GLU A 244 13.61 8.94 -5.66
N PHE A 245 12.35 8.59 -5.37
CA PHE A 245 12.01 7.30 -4.79
C PHE A 245 12.38 6.14 -5.74
N TRP A 246 12.04 6.30 -7.02
CA TRP A 246 12.20 5.30 -8.08
C TRP A 246 13.65 5.22 -8.54
N ASP A 247 14.30 6.36 -8.73
CA ASP A 247 15.68 6.45 -9.16
C ASP A 247 16.63 5.86 -8.12
N LYS A 248 16.39 6.07 -6.82
CA LYS A 248 17.24 5.43 -5.80
C LYS A 248 17.04 3.92 -5.70
N ARG A 249 16.02 3.35 -6.36
CA ARG A 249 15.56 1.94 -6.23
C ARG A 249 15.31 1.26 -7.59
N PRO A 250 16.31 1.15 -8.48
CA PRO A 250 16.14 0.60 -9.82
C PRO A 250 15.65 -0.86 -9.87
N TRP A 251 15.85 -1.64 -8.81
CA TRP A 251 15.38 -3.02 -8.73
C TRP A 251 13.86 -3.13 -8.79
N LEU A 252 13.13 -2.10 -8.38
CA LEU A 252 11.65 -2.07 -8.44
C LEU A 252 11.14 -2.15 -9.89
N LEU A 253 11.91 -1.59 -10.83
CA LEU A 253 11.56 -1.52 -12.25
C LEU A 253 12.35 -2.49 -13.12
N SER A 254 13.57 -2.88 -12.71
CA SER A 254 14.42 -3.79 -13.47
C SER A 254 14.21 -5.27 -13.12
N ASN A 255 13.60 -5.57 -11.97
CA ASN A 255 13.44 -6.92 -11.39
C ASN A 255 14.76 -7.67 -11.09
N LYS A 256 15.89 -6.97 -11.16
CA LYS A 256 17.20 -7.49 -10.81
C LYS A 256 17.48 -7.20 -9.33
N PRO A 257 17.90 -8.18 -8.53
CA PRO A 257 18.27 -7.93 -7.14
C PRO A 257 19.47 -6.97 -7.07
N GLY A 258 19.42 -6.03 -6.12
CA GLY A 258 20.54 -5.14 -5.83
C GLY A 258 21.55 -5.77 -4.86
N LYS A 259 22.49 -4.95 -4.36
CA LYS A 259 23.36 -5.35 -3.26
C LYS A 259 22.55 -5.34 -1.96
N VAL A 260 22.68 -6.39 -1.16
CA VAL A 260 22.03 -6.46 0.15
C VAL A 260 22.73 -5.45 1.08
N PRO A 261 22.01 -4.58 1.80
CA PRO A 261 22.63 -3.62 2.71
C PRO A 261 23.43 -4.36 3.78
N LYS A 262 24.60 -3.83 4.13
CA LYS A 262 25.31 -4.29 5.35
C LYS A 262 24.38 -4.01 6.54
N GLN A 263 24.12 -5.01 7.37
CA GLN A 263 23.32 -4.83 8.57
C GLN A 263 23.92 -3.68 9.41
N PRO A 264 23.10 -2.75 9.94
CA PRO A 264 23.56 -1.84 10.97
C PRO A 264 23.96 -2.61 12.25
#